data_AF-A0A212SZ05-F1
#
_entry.id   AF-A0A212SZ05-F1
#
_cell.length_a   1.000
_cell.length_b   1.000
_cell.length_c   1.000
_cell.angle_alpha   90.00
_cell.angle_beta   90.00
_cell.angle_gamma   90.00
#
_symmetry.space_group_name_H-M   'P 1'
#
loop_
_entity.id
_entity.type
_entity.pdbx_description
1 polymer ?
#
loop_
_entity_poly.entity_id
_entity_poly.type
_entity_poly.pdbx_seq_one_letter_code
_entity_poly.pdbx_strand_id
1 'polypeptide(L)'
;MKDAAVIKVFGQWSDCMKKSGFNYKTPLDALSDSRFGDANQVTDLEISTAQADLKCRNQHKVTQTWFETEAKIQQAEIKKQLPALSAAKEENASATSKASEFLRNSQ
;
A
#
# COMPACT_ATOMS: atom_id res chain seq x y z
N MET A 1 6.45 -3.99 -5.20
CA MET A 1 7.14 -4.52 -4.02
C MET A 1 8.32 -5.40 -4.46
N LYS A 2 9.49 -5.33 -3.80
CA LYS A 2 10.70 -6.13 -4.15
C LYS A 2 11.12 -7.15 -3.07
N ASP A 3 10.42 -7.18 -1.94
CA ASP A 3 10.72 -8.11 -0.87
C ASP A 3 10.50 -9.57 -1.30
N ALA A 4 11.44 -10.45 -0.95
CA ALA A 4 11.43 -11.84 -1.38
C ALA A 4 10.25 -12.65 -0.83
N ALA A 5 9.79 -12.36 0.39
CA ALA A 5 8.62 -13.03 0.95
C ALA A 5 7.35 -12.63 0.19
N VAL A 6 7.22 -11.35 -0.17
CA VAL A 6 6.08 -10.86 -0.97
C VAL A 6 6.10 -11.43 -2.38
N ILE A 7 7.26 -11.45 -3.05
CA ILE A 7 7.41 -12.06 -4.38
C ILE A 7 7.00 -13.54 -4.35
N LYS A 8 7.39 -14.27 -3.31
CA LYS A 8 7.04 -15.68 -3.14
C LYS A 8 5.53 -15.90 -3.05
N VAL A 9 4.83 -15.17 -2.18
CA VAL A 9 3.37 -15.33 -2.03
C VAL A 9 2.60 -14.83 -3.26
N PHE A 10 3.14 -13.85 -4.00
CA PHE A 10 2.57 -13.43 -5.29
C PHE A 10 2.68 -14.54 -6.35
N GLY A 11 3.80 -15.25 -6.40
CA GLY A 11 3.95 -16.41 -7.29
C GLY A 11 2.94 -17.51 -6.96
N GLN A 12 2.78 -17.84 -5.67
CA GLN A 12 1.79 -18.83 -5.22
C GLN A 12 0.36 -18.42 -5.56
N TRP A 13 0.03 -17.14 -5.38
CA TRP A 13 -1.25 -16.59 -5.79
C TRP A 13 -1.47 -16.67 -7.31
N SER A 14 -0.45 -16.35 -8.11
CA SER A 14 -0.53 -16.40 -9.58
C SER A 14 -0.84 -17.82 -10.06
N ASP A 15 -0.18 -18.82 -9.49
CA ASP A 15 -0.43 -20.23 -9.82
C ASP A 15 -1.83 -20.69 -9.37
N CYS A 16 -2.33 -20.18 -8.23
CA CYS A 16 -3.70 -20.42 -7.79
C CYS A 16 -4.72 -19.82 -8.76
N MET A 17 -4.55 -18.55 -9.16
CA MET A 17 -5.42 -17.88 -10.12
C MET A 17 -5.46 -18.61 -11.47
N LYS A 18 -4.31 -19.07 -11.97
CA LYS A 18 -4.23 -19.86 -13.21
C LYS A 18 -5.05 -21.14 -13.12
N LYS A 19 -5.00 -21.85 -11.99
CA LYS A 19 -5.84 -23.04 -11.75
C LYS A 19 -7.33 -22.70 -11.68
N SER A 20 -7.68 -21.49 -11.29
CA SER A 20 -9.04 -20.95 -11.30
C SER A 20 -9.48 -20.38 -12.66
N GLY A 21 -8.64 -20.44 -13.69
CA GLY A 21 -8.96 -19.98 -15.05
C GLY A 21 -8.55 -18.53 -15.34
N PHE A 22 -7.84 -17.87 -14.44
CA PHE A 22 -7.44 -16.47 -14.56
C PHE A 22 -5.92 -16.33 -14.67
N ASN A 23 -5.42 -15.50 -15.59
CA ASN A 23 -3.98 -15.37 -15.84
C ASN A 23 -3.47 -13.97 -15.48
N TYR A 24 -2.86 -13.85 -14.30
CA TYR A 24 -2.25 -12.62 -13.79
C TYR A 24 -0.89 -12.94 -13.18
N LYS A 25 0.11 -12.04 -13.33
CA LYS A 25 1.44 -12.25 -12.76
C LYS A 25 1.47 -11.84 -11.29
N THR A 26 0.73 -10.80 -10.93
CA THR A 26 0.64 -10.27 -9.57
C THR A 26 -0.79 -9.87 -9.21
N PRO A 27 -1.13 -9.77 -7.92
CA PRO A 27 -2.45 -9.31 -7.49
C PRO A 27 -2.80 -7.88 -7.97
N LEU A 28 -1.80 -7.06 -8.30
CA LEU A 28 -1.99 -5.72 -8.85
C LEU A 28 -2.44 -5.72 -10.31
N ASP A 29 -2.08 -6.76 -11.07
CA ASP A 29 -2.50 -6.89 -12.47
C ASP A 29 -4.02 -7.15 -12.55
N ALA A 30 -4.57 -7.93 -11.62
CA ALA A 30 -6.00 -8.16 -11.52
C ALA A 30 -6.76 -6.89 -11.08
N LEU A 31 -6.17 -6.12 -10.17
CA LEU A 31 -6.72 -4.82 -9.73
C LEU A 31 -6.75 -3.78 -10.87
N SER A 32 -5.79 -3.85 -11.78
CA SER A 32 -5.61 -2.89 -12.88
C SER A 32 -6.19 -3.38 -14.21
N ASP A 33 -7.01 -4.44 -14.17
CA ASP A 33 -7.59 -5.01 -15.37
C ASP A 33 -8.64 -4.07 -15.96
N SER A 34 -8.40 -3.60 -17.19
CA SER A 34 -9.28 -2.63 -17.87
C SER A 34 -10.69 -3.17 -18.10
N ARG A 35 -10.90 -4.49 -18.04
CA ARG A 35 -12.23 -5.11 -18.13
C ARG A 35 -13.13 -4.78 -16.93
N PHE A 36 -12.56 -4.28 -15.83
CA PHE A 36 -13.28 -3.96 -14.57
C PHE A 36 -13.33 -2.45 -14.30
N GLY A 37 -13.12 -1.62 -15.33
CA GLY A 37 -13.00 -0.16 -15.19
C GLY A 37 -14.32 0.63 -15.23
N ASP A 38 -15.46 0.00 -15.52
CA ASP A 38 -16.75 0.68 -15.60
C ASP A 38 -17.42 0.77 -14.22
N ALA A 39 -17.47 1.98 -13.66
CA ALA A 39 -18.05 2.23 -12.35
C ALA A 39 -19.59 2.02 -12.29
N ASN A 40 -20.28 1.97 -13.42
CA ASN A 40 -21.73 1.80 -13.49
C ASN A 40 -22.16 0.36 -13.77
N GLN A 41 -21.22 -0.53 -14.10
CA GLN A 41 -21.54 -1.91 -14.47
C GLN A 41 -20.53 -2.90 -13.89
N VAL A 42 -20.99 -3.71 -12.94
CA VAL A 42 -20.26 -4.87 -12.43
C VAL A 42 -20.61 -6.10 -13.27
N THR A 43 -19.60 -6.82 -13.76
CA THR A 43 -19.81 -8.00 -14.64
C THR A 43 -19.62 -9.32 -13.89
N ASP A 44 -20.20 -10.41 -14.41
CA ASP A 44 -19.97 -11.76 -13.85
C ASP A 44 -18.49 -12.18 -13.89
N LEU A 45 -17.76 -11.71 -14.92
CA LEU A 45 -16.32 -11.93 -15.02
C LEU A 45 -15.57 -11.24 -13.87
N GLU A 46 -15.94 -10.00 -13.54
CA GLU A 46 -15.37 -9.25 -12.43
C GLU A 46 -15.64 -9.93 -11.09
N ILE A 47 -16.89 -10.33 -10.86
CA ILE A 47 -17.29 -11.02 -9.62
C ILE A 47 -16.53 -12.34 -9.47
N SER A 48 -16.49 -13.16 -10.52
CA SER A 48 -15.79 -14.46 -10.47
C SER A 48 -14.27 -14.29 -10.29
N THR A 49 -13.67 -13.27 -10.91
CA THR A 49 -12.26 -12.95 -10.73
C THR A 49 -11.97 -12.52 -9.29
N ALA A 50 -12.80 -11.64 -8.72
CA ALA A 50 -12.65 -11.16 -7.36
C ALA A 50 -12.83 -12.29 -6.32
N GLN A 51 -13.78 -13.19 -6.53
CA GLN A 51 -13.96 -14.36 -5.67
C GLN A 51 -12.75 -15.30 -5.69
N ALA A 52 -12.19 -15.56 -6.88
CA ALA A 52 -10.96 -16.34 -7.01
C ALA A 52 -9.77 -15.64 -6.35
N ASP A 53 -9.63 -14.32 -6.52
CA ASP A 53 -8.60 -13.52 -5.87
C ASP A 53 -8.66 -13.66 -4.34
N LEU A 54 -9.83 -13.44 -3.74
CA LEU A 54 -10.03 -13.57 -2.29
C LEU A 54 -9.64 -14.98 -1.80
N LYS A 55 -10.08 -16.02 -2.50
CA LYS A 55 -9.74 -17.42 -2.16
C LYS A 55 -8.23 -17.65 -2.22
N CYS A 56 -7.58 -17.25 -3.32
CA CYS A 56 -6.15 -17.45 -3.52
C CYS A 56 -5.30 -16.64 -2.53
N ARG A 57 -5.70 -15.39 -2.23
CA ARG A 57 -5.03 -14.55 -1.22
C ARG A 57 -5.12 -15.16 0.17
N ASN A 58 -6.29 -15.67 0.55
CA ASN A 58 -6.49 -16.32 1.85
C ASN A 58 -5.66 -17.60 1.96
N GLN A 59 -5.68 -18.46 0.93
CA GLN A 59 -4.93 -19.71 0.91
C GLN A 59 -3.42 -19.52 1.07
N HIS A 60 -2.87 -18.45 0.47
CA HIS A 60 -1.43 -18.18 0.46
C HIS A 60 -1.00 -17.05 1.39
N LYS A 61 -1.90 -16.55 2.24
CA LYS A 61 -1.65 -15.47 3.21
C LYS A 61 -1.04 -14.21 2.58
N VAL A 62 -1.42 -13.92 1.33
CA VAL A 62 -0.82 -12.84 0.53
C VAL A 62 -0.95 -11.49 1.24
N THR A 63 -2.17 -11.15 1.68
CA THR A 63 -2.45 -9.88 2.34
C THR A 63 -1.67 -9.73 3.64
N GLN A 64 -1.61 -10.79 4.45
CA GLN A 64 -0.86 -10.78 5.72
C GLN A 64 0.63 -10.55 5.47
N THR A 65 1.25 -11.38 4.62
CA THR A 65 2.69 -11.29 4.36
C THR A 65 3.08 -9.94 3.76
N TRP A 66 2.28 -9.42 2.82
CA TRP A 66 2.54 -8.10 2.25
C TRP A 66 2.39 -7.00 3.31
N PHE A 67 1.29 -6.96 4.06
CA PHE A 67 1.08 -5.95 5.09
C PHE A 67 2.18 -5.94 6.15
N GLU A 68 2.53 -7.10 6.72
CA GLU A 68 3.57 -7.20 7.75
C GLU A 68 4.94 -6.74 7.22
N THR A 69 5.27 -7.10 5.98
CA THR A 69 6.52 -6.69 5.33
C THR A 69 6.55 -5.19 5.10
N GLU A 70 5.47 -4.63 4.58
CA GLU A 70 5.37 -3.20 4.29
C GLU A 70 5.43 -2.38 5.58
N ALA A 71 4.68 -2.79 6.61
CA ALA A 71 4.70 -2.15 7.92
C ALA A 71 6.11 -2.15 8.52
N LYS A 72 6.84 -3.27 8.43
CA LYS A 72 8.23 -3.34 8.90
C LYS A 72 9.15 -2.34 8.18
N ILE A 73 9.02 -2.23 6.86
CA ILE A 73 9.82 -1.27 6.06
C ILE A 73 9.45 0.16 6.46
N GLN A 74 8.16 0.48 6.50
CA GLN A 74 7.68 1.82 6.85
C GLN A 74 8.10 2.22 8.25
N GLN A 75 7.96 1.35 9.25
CA GLN A 75 8.39 1.62 10.62
C GLN A 75 9.90 1.85 10.73
N ALA A 76 10.71 1.09 9.99
CA ALA A 76 12.16 1.28 9.96
C ALA A 76 12.53 2.65 9.38
N GLU A 77 11.93 3.07 8.26
CA GLU A 77 12.18 4.37 7.66
C GLU A 77 11.64 5.52 8.51
N ILE A 78 10.48 5.36 9.16
CA ILE A 78 9.95 6.34 10.13
C ILE A 78 10.95 6.53 11.27
N LYS A 79 11.44 5.44 11.87
CA LYS A 79 12.41 5.52 12.97
C LYS A 79 13.70 6.20 12.54
N LYS A 80 14.18 5.90 11.32
CA LYS A 80 15.38 6.50 10.74
C LYS A 80 15.22 8.00 10.49
N GLN A 81 14.05 8.44 10.04
CA GLN A 81 13.78 9.83 9.70
C GLN A 81 13.30 10.68 10.89
N LEU A 82 12.89 10.04 11.99
CA LEU A 82 12.33 10.70 13.16
C LEU A 82 13.18 11.87 13.69
N PRO A 83 14.52 11.77 13.82
CA PRO A 83 15.32 12.90 14.30
C PRO A 83 15.23 14.13 13.39
N ALA A 84 15.28 13.92 12.07
CA ALA A 84 15.19 15.02 11.10
C ALA A 84 13.79 15.65 11.09
N LEU A 85 12.74 14.83 11.21
CA LEU A 85 11.36 15.31 11.31
C LEU A 85 11.13 16.12 12.60
N SER A 86 11.72 15.68 13.71
CA SER A 86 11.66 16.42 14.98
C SER A 86 12.40 17.76 14.90
N ALA A 87 13.60 17.78 14.33
CA ALA A 87 14.35 19.03 14.13
C ALA A 87 13.57 20.01 13.24
N ALA A 88 13.01 19.55 12.12
CA ALA A 88 12.20 20.37 11.24
C ALA A 88 10.93 20.91 11.94
N LYS A 89 10.32 20.10 12.82
CA LYS A 89 9.16 20.52 13.62
C LYS A 89 9.54 21.65 14.59
N GLU A 90 10.68 21.52 15.28
CA GLU A 90 11.17 22.54 16.22
C GLU A 90 11.53 23.84 15.50
N GLU A 91 12.18 23.75 14.34
CA GLU A 91 12.52 24.91 13.51
C GLU A 91 11.26 25.68 13.07
N ASN A 92 10.25 24.97 12.56
CA ASN A 92 8.97 25.56 12.19
C ASN A 92 8.26 26.22 13.38
N ALA A 93 8.31 25.60 14.56
CA ALA A 93 7.74 26.18 15.78
C ALA A 93 8.47 27.47 16.19
N SER A 94 9.81 27.49 16.09
CA SER A 94 10.60 28.69 16.37
C SER A 94 10.28 29.83 15.40
N ALA A 95 10.19 29.53 14.10
CA ALA A 95 9.89 30.51 13.07
C ALA A 95 8.50 31.16 13.28
N THR A 96 7.49 30.35 13.59
CA THR A 96 6.12 30.84 13.84
C THR A 96 6.01 31.65 15.14
N SER A 97 6.76 31.31 16.19
CA SER A 97 6.82 32.11 17.43
C SER A 97 7.40 33.51 17.18
N LYS A 98 8.55 33.57 16.50
CA LYS A 98 9.21 34.84 16.14
C LYS A 98 8.31 35.74 15.29
N ALA A 99 7.63 35.18 14.31
CA ALA A 99 6.68 35.94 13.49
C ALA A 99 5.52 36.51 14.34
N SER A 100 4.98 35.71 15.27
CA SER A 100 3.90 36.14 16.15
C SER A 100 4.34 37.24 17.13
N GLU A 101 5.57 37.14 17.67
CA GLU A 101 6.17 38.17 18.52
C GLU A 101 6.38 39.49 17.76
N PHE A 102 6.90 39.42 16.54
CA PHE A 102 7.09 40.59 15.70
C PHE A 102 5.75 41.32 15.45
N LEU A 103 4.70 40.59 15.05
CA LEU A 103 3.38 41.17 14.82
C LEU A 103 2.79 41.84 16.08
N ARG A 104 2.99 41.23 17.26
CA ARG A 104 2.53 41.82 18.54
C ARG A 104 3.27 43.10 18.91
N ASN A 105 4.57 43.16 18.67
CA ASN A 105 5.40 44.32 19.00
C ASN A 105 5.34 45.44 17.95
N SER A 106 4.65 45.21 16.83
CA SER A 106 4.48 46.16 15.72
C SER A 106 3.11 46.88 15.76
N GLN A 107 2.28 46.61 16.76
CA GLN A 107 1.04 47.33 17.09
C GLN A 107 1.26 48.20 18.32
#